data_AF-A0A9X9A850-F1
#
_entry.id   AF-A0A9X9A850-F1
#
_cell.length_a   1.000
_cell.length_b   1.000
_cell.length_c   1.000
_cell.angle_alpha   90.00
_cell.angle_beta   90.00
_cell.angle_gamma   90.00
#
_symmetry.space_group_name_H-M   'P 1'
#
loop_
_entity.id
_entity.type
_entity.pdbx_description
1 polymer ?
#
loop_
_entity_poly.entity_id
_entity_poly.type
_entity_poly.pdbx_seq_one_letter_code
_entity_poly.pdbx_strand_id
1 'polypeptide(L)'
;GSSAAINPKSGETIALVSSPAYDPNIIARGTSKAQREAWNNDPKKPMTNRFTQLSVPGSVFKPITAAIGLETKTIDPKEELKIEGLKWTKDSSWGNYYVTRVKDANPIDLDKAMKYSDNIYFAQEALKIGKDKFLSEAKKF
;
A
#
# COMPACT_ATOMS: atom_id res chain seq x y z
N GLY A 1 11.56 8.74 -3.91
CA GLY A 1 10.64 8.02 -3.00
C GLY A 1 11.17 8.09 -1.58
N SER A 2 10.64 7.26 -0.70
CA SER A 2 11.09 7.12 0.69
C SER A 2 11.43 5.67 1.00
N SER A 3 12.26 5.47 2.02
CA SER A 3 12.49 4.17 2.65
C SER A 3 12.57 4.36 4.16
N ALA A 4 12.04 3.40 4.92
CA ALA A 4 12.14 3.35 6.36
C ALA A 4 12.61 1.96 6.77
N ALA A 5 13.55 1.90 7.71
CA ALA A 5 13.99 0.67 8.34
C ALA A 5 13.83 0.82 9.86
N ILE A 6 13.14 -0.13 10.47
CA ILE A 6 12.87 -0.16 11.91
C ILE A 6 13.17 -1.55 12.46
N ASN A 7 13.54 -1.63 13.73
CA ASN A 7 13.46 -2.87 14.47
C ASN A 7 12.00 -3.13 14.85
N PRO A 8 11.33 -4.16 14.31
CA PRO A 8 9.90 -4.37 14.52
C PRO A 8 9.56 -4.81 15.95
N LYS A 9 10.55 -5.24 16.75
CA LYS A 9 10.33 -5.67 18.15
C LYS A 9 10.49 -4.53 19.14
N SER A 10 11.47 -3.65 18.93
CA SER A 10 11.76 -2.53 19.84
C SER A 10 11.17 -1.19 19.38
N GLY A 11 10.82 -1.06 18.10
CA GLY A 11 10.43 0.22 17.50
C GLY A 11 11.61 1.14 17.16
N GLU A 12 12.85 0.70 17.38
CA GLU A 12 14.05 1.48 17.05
C GLU A 12 14.08 1.85 15.56
N THR A 13 14.32 3.14 15.28
CA THR A 13 14.47 3.63 13.90
C THR A 13 15.91 3.50 13.45
N ILE A 14 16.16 2.65 12.45
CA ILE A 14 17.48 2.37 11.88
C ILE A 14 17.79 3.36 10.75
N ALA A 15 16.80 3.64 9.88
CA ALA A 15 16.97 4.57 8.78
C ALA A 15 15.64 5.22 8.37
N LEU A 16 15.70 6.51 8.02
CA LEU A 16 14.63 7.26 7.36
C LEU A 16 15.23 7.99 6.17
N VAL A 17 14.89 7.54 4.96
CA VAL A 17 15.46 8.04 3.71
C VAL A 17 14.38 8.74 2.90
N SER A 18 14.69 9.93 2.39
CA SER A 18 13.90 10.66 1.39
C SER A 18 14.78 10.97 0.18
N SER A 19 14.29 10.69 -1.02
CA SER A 19 15.03 10.94 -2.27
C SER A 19 14.13 11.50 -3.39
N PRO A 20 14.62 12.46 -4.20
CA PRO A 20 15.90 13.15 -4.02
C PRO A 20 15.92 14.04 -2.78
N ALA A 21 17.13 14.45 -2.38
CA ALA A 21 17.41 15.32 -1.24
C ALA A 21 18.34 16.47 -1.67
N TYR A 22 18.40 17.51 -0.85
CA TYR A 22 19.40 18.58 -0.96
C TYR A 22 20.68 18.22 -0.17
N ASP A 23 21.78 18.93 -0.42
CA ASP A 23 22.98 18.82 0.42
C ASP A 23 22.84 19.72 1.67
N PRO A 24 22.74 19.15 2.89
CA PRO A 24 22.55 19.94 4.10
C PRO A 24 23.77 20.81 4.44
N ASN A 25 24.97 20.48 3.96
CA ASN A 25 26.16 21.29 4.22
C ASN A 25 26.08 22.66 3.55
N ILE A 26 25.41 22.75 2.39
CA ILE A 26 25.16 24.03 1.69
C ILE A 26 24.22 24.92 2.51
N ILE A 27 23.27 24.34 3.26
CA ILE A 27 22.43 25.10 4.21
C ILE A 27 23.27 25.56 5.39
N ALA A 28 24.02 24.66 6.01
CA ALA A 28 24.82 24.95 7.19
C ALA A 28 25.86 26.05 6.97
N ARG A 29 26.42 26.16 5.75
CA ARG A 29 27.42 27.17 5.37
C ARG A 29 26.85 28.49 4.83
N GLY A 30 25.53 28.59 4.71
CA GLY A 30 24.84 29.74 4.11
C GLY A 30 24.49 29.52 2.64
N THR A 31 23.27 29.05 2.38
CA THR A 31 22.74 28.87 1.00
C THR A 31 22.39 30.18 0.34
N SER A 32 22.76 30.35 -0.93
CA SER A 32 22.34 31.49 -1.74
C SER A 32 20.83 31.46 -2.02
N LYS A 33 20.23 32.64 -2.22
CA LYS A 33 18.80 32.73 -2.60
C LYS A 33 18.49 31.92 -3.86
N ALA A 34 19.35 32.00 -4.88
CA ALA A 34 19.20 31.28 -6.13
C ALA A 34 19.20 29.75 -5.95
N GLN A 35 20.09 29.21 -5.11
CA GLN A 35 20.15 27.77 -4.84
C GLN A 35 18.91 27.29 -4.09
N ARG A 36 18.42 28.09 -3.12
CA ARG A 36 17.21 27.77 -2.38
C ARG A 36 15.97 27.81 -3.27
N GLU A 37 15.88 28.78 -4.17
CA GLU A 37 14.82 28.85 -5.19
C GLU A 37 14.89 27.67 -6.15
N ALA A 38 16.09 27.26 -6.58
CA ALA A 38 16.26 26.08 -7.42
C ALA A 38 15.72 24.81 -6.73
N TRP A 39 16.02 24.59 -5.45
CA TRP A 39 15.47 23.44 -4.72
C TRP A 39 13.97 23.51 -4.47
N ASN A 40 13.43 24.70 -4.21
CA ASN A 40 12.00 24.88 -3.99
C ASN A 40 11.18 24.69 -5.28
N ASN A 41 11.74 25.08 -6.42
CA ASN A 41 11.09 25.00 -7.73
C ASN A 41 11.39 23.69 -8.48
N ASP A 42 12.29 22.85 -7.96
CA ASP A 42 12.56 21.54 -8.55
C ASP A 42 11.29 20.66 -8.48
N PRO A 43 10.77 20.16 -9.62
CA PRO A 43 9.58 19.32 -9.64
C PRO A 43 9.75 18.01 -8.85
N LYS A 44 10.99 17.55 -8.65
CA LYS A 44 11.32 16.40 -7.81
C LYS A 44 11.38 16.75 -6.32
N LYS A 45 11.10 17.98 -5.90
CA LYS A 45 10.90 18.39 -4.50
C LYS A 45 11.96 17.84 -3.51
N PRO A 46 13.25 18.16 -3.68
CA PRO A 46 14.34 17.65 -2.84
C PRO A 46 14.24 18.10 -1.38
N MET A 47 13.53 19.20 -1.10
CA MET A 47 13.29 19.70 0.26
C MET A 47 12.21 18.90 1.03
N THR A 48 11.57 17.93 0.39
CA THR A 48 10.46 17.16 1.00
C THR A 48 10.96 15.97 1.81
N ASN A 49 10.51 15.86 3.06
CA ASN A 49 10.64 14.65 3.88
C ASN A 49 9.52 13.67 3.52
N ARG A 50 9.76 12.79 2.55
CA ARG A 50 8.72 11.89 2.03
C ARG A 50 8.24 10.85 3.03
N PHE A 51 9.09 10.43 3.97
CA PHE A 51 8.72 9.44 4.98
C PHE A 51 7.69 9.95 6.00
N THR A 52 7.44 11.26 6.07
CA THR A 52 6.38 11.85 6.91
C THR A 52 5.09 12.13 6.14
N GLN A 53 5.06 11.87 4.82
CA GLN A 53 3.89 12.19 4.01
C GLN A 53 2.88 11.05 4.03
N LEU A 54 1.60 11.43 4.06
CA LEU A 54 0.51 10.48 3.86
C LEU A 54 0.53 9.99 2.42
N SER A 55 0.51 8.67 2.25
CA SER A 55 0.39 8.01 0.94
C SER A 55 -0.60 6.86 1.04
N VAL A 56 -1.25 6.54 -0.08
CA VAL A 56 -1.95 5.26 -0.18
C VAL A 56 -0.91 4.13 -0.09
N PRO A 57 -1.06 3.16 0.82
CA PRO A 57 -0.07 2.09 0.98
C PRO A 57 0.01 1.20 -0.26
N GLY A 58 -1.06 1.13 -1.06
CA GLY A 58 -1.14 0.27 -2.23
C GLY A 58 -1.26 -1.21 -1.83
N SER A 59 -0.82 -2.10 -2.71
CA SER A 59 -1.02 -3.55 -2.55
C SER A 59 -0.34 -4.16 -1.31
N VAL A 60 0.62 -3.48 -0.68
CA VAL A 60 1.22 -3.94 0.58
C VAL A 60 0.26 -3.85 1.77
N PHE A 61 -0.96 -3.31 1.58
CA PHE A 61 -2.04 -3.34 2.57
C PHE A 61 -2.82 -4.66 2.58
N LYS A 62 -2.72 -5.50 1.54
CA LYS A 62 -3.39 -6.81 1.46
C LYS A 62 -3.16 -7.73 2.66
N PRO A 63 -1.95 -7.82 3.25
CA PRO A 63 -1.73 -8.57 4.47
C PRO A 63 -2.60 -8.11 5.65
N ILE A 64 -2.90 -6.81 5.76
CA ILE A 64 -3.83 -6.27 6.77
C ILE A 64 -5.26 -6.74 6.49
N THR A 65 -5.71 -6.65 5.23
CA THR A 65 -7.01 -7.20 4.82
C THR A 65 -7.11 -8.71 5.09
N ALA A 66 -6.05 -9.47 4.81
CA ALA A 66 -5.98 -10.90 5.11
C ALA A 66 -6.13 -11.15 6.61
N ALA A 67 -5.36 -10.44 7.45
CA ALA A 67 -5.41 -10.57 8.90
C ALA A 67 -6.83 -10.28 9.44
N ILE A 68 -7.49 -9.22 8.96
CA ILE A 68 -8.88 -8.90 9.29
C ILE A 68 -9.82 -10.05 8.88
N GLY A 69 -9.66 -10.57 7.67
CA GLY A 69 -10.50 -11.66 7.16
C GLY A 69 -10.34 -12.95 7.97
N LEU A 70 -9.12 -13.26 8.41
CA LEU A 70 -8.82 -14.40 9.28
C LEU A 70 -9.39 -14.22 10.69
N GLU A 71 -9.19 -13.06 11.30
CA GLU A 71 -9.69 -12.72 12.65
C GLU A 71 -11.23 -12.80 12.69
N THR A 72 -11.89 -12.29 11.64
CA THR A 72 -13.35 -12.33 11.49
C THR A 72 -13.88 -13.67 10.97
N LYS A 73 -12.99 -14.64 10.66
CA LYS A 73 -13.31 -15.95 10.08
C LYS A 73 -14.13 -15.88 8.79
N THR A 74 -13.95 -14.80 8.03
CA THR A 74 -14.60 -14.60 6.73
C THR A 74 -13.76 -15.16 5.58
N ILE A 75 -12.44 -15.18 5.75
CA ILE A 75 -11.50 -15.87 4.88
C ILE A 75 -11.20 -17.27 5.46
N ASP A 76 -11.44 -18.31 4.67
CA ASP A 76 -10.79 -19.62 4.86
C ASP A 76 -9.54 -19.67 3.96
N PRO A 77 -8.33 -19.82 4.52
CA PRO A 77 -7.09 -19.90 3.74
C PRO A 77 -7.09 -20.96 2.63
N LYS A 78 -7.91 -22.01 2.76
CA LYS A 78 -7.99 -23.13 1.82
C LYS A 78 -9.16 -23.00 0.84
N GLU A 79 -10.02 -22.00 1.00
CA GLU A 79 -11.09 -21.73 0.05
C GLU A 79 -10.48 -21.31 -1.29
N GLU A 80 -10.85 -22.03 -2.34
CA GLU A 80 -10.41 -21.79 -3.71
C GLU A 80 -11.46 -20.98 -4.47
N LEU A 81 -11.19 -19.70 -4.70
CA LEU A 81 -12.04 -18.84 -5.52
C LEU A 81 -11.77 -19.08 -7.01
N LYS A 82 -12.85 -19.17 -7.77
CA LYS A 82 -12.78 -19.21 -9.24
C LYS A 82 -12.80 -17.79 -9.77
N ILE A 83 -11.63 -17.30 -10.17
CA ILE A 83 -11.46 -15.94 -10.71
C ILE A 83 -10.87 -16.08 -12.11
N GLU A 84 -11.56 -15.57 -13.11
CA GLU A 84 -11.17 -15.66 -14.51
C GLU A 84 -10.72 -14.30 -15.05
N GLY A 85 -9.64 -14.31 -15.84
CA GLY A 85 -9.13 -13.12 -16.51
C GLY A 85 -8.45 -12.12 -15.58
N LEU A 86 -8.26 -10.90 -16.07
CA LEU A 86 -7.46 -9.86 -15.40
C LEU A 86 -8.29 -8.69 -14.85
N LYS A 87 -9.61 -8.71 -15.05
CA LYS A 87 -10.54 -7.66 -14.66
C LYS A 87 -11.78 -8.27 -14.02
N TRP A 88 -12.26 -7.65 -12.95
CA TRP A 88 -13.45 -8.08 -12.24
C TRP A 88 -14.26 -6.90 -11.74
N THR A 89 -15.57 -7.06 -11.77
CA THR A 89 -16.54 -6.17 -11.12
C THR A 89 -17.52 -7.05 -10.32
N LYS A 90 -18.08 -6.48 -9.25
CA LYS A 90 -19.12 -7.18 -8.46
C LYS A 90 -20.39 -7.39 -9.27
N ASP A 91 -20.85 -6.33 -9.93
CA ASP A 91 -22.08 -6.29 -10.71
C ASP A 91 -22.09 -5.05 -11.63
N SER A 92 -23.17 -4.85 -12.39
CA SER A 92 -23.29 -3.75 -13.35
C SER A 92 -23.36 -2.36 -12.71
N SER A 93 -23.64 -2.26 -11.41
CA SER A 93 -23.74 -0.96 -10.72
C SER A 93 -22.40 -0.21 -10.65
N TRP A 94 -21.28 -0.92 -10.83
CA TRP A 94 -19.94 -0.33 -10.87
C TRP A 94 -19.63 0.38 -12.20
N GLY A 95 -20.49 0.25 -13.21
CA GLY A 95 -20.30 0.84 -14.52
C GLY A 95 -19.02 0.34 -15.19
N ASN A 96 -18.13 1.25 -15.57
CA ASN A 96 -16.89 0.94 -16.27
C ASN A 96 -15.67 0.72 -15.34
N TYR A 97 -15.90 0.63 -14.03
CA TYR A 97 -14.83 0.36 -13.06
C TYR A 97 -14.57 -1.14 -12.91
N TYR A 98 -13.28 -1.51 -12.89
CA TYR A 98 -12.84 -2.89 -12.68
C TYR A 98 -11.70 -2.93 -11.68
N VAL A 99 -11.74 -3.89 -10.77
CA VAL A 99 -10.54 -4.32 -10.05
C VAL A 99 -9.70 -5.14 -11.03
N THR A 100 -8.41 -4.85 -11.09
CA THR A 100 -7.48 -5.49 -12.03
C THR A 100 -6.43 -6.30 -11.29
N ARG A 101 -6.07 -7.48 -11.81
CA ARG A 101 -4.90 -8.24 -11.36
C ARG A 101 -3.87 -8.36 -12.49
N VAL A 102 -2.63 -8.71 -12.13
CA VAL A 102 -1.53 -8.82 -13.10
C VAL A 102 -1.41 -10.25 -13.65
N LYS A 103 -1.47 -11.25 -12.78
CA LYS A 103 -1.34 -12.66 -13.17
C LYS A 103 -2.70 -13.32 -13.21
N ASP A 104 -2.98 -14.01 -14.31
CA ASP A 104 -4.13 -14.91 -14.39
C ASP A 104 -3.81 -16.22 -13.68
N ALA A 105 -4.57 -16.53 -12.63
CA ALA A 105 -4.43 -17.73 -11.82
C ALA A 105 -5.82 -18.17 -11.36
N ASN A 106 -6.13 -19.43 -11.62
CA ASN A 106 -7.43 -20.04 -11.32
C ASN A 106 -7.25 -21.55 -11.08
N PRO A 107 -7.71 -22.11 -9.95
CA PRO A 107 -8.29 -21.41 -8.80
C PRO A 107 -7.24 -20.62 -8.00
N ILE A 108 -7.71 -19.63 -7.22
CA ILE A 108 -6.90 -18.81 -6.33
C ILE A 108 -7.34 -18.99 -4.87
N ASP A 109 -6.39 -19.36 -4.02
CA ASP A 109 -6.54 -19.40 -2.55
C ASP A 109 -5.75 -18.24 -1.92
N LEU A 110 -5.79 -18.10 -0.58
CA LEU A 110 -5.09 -17.02 0.12
C LEU A 110 -3.57 -17.02 -0.14
N ASP A 111 -2.95 -18.20 -0.18
CA ASP A 111 -1.50 -18.33 -0.39
C ASP A 111 -1.10 -17.87 -1.80
N LYS A 112 -1.81 -18.33 -2.83
CA LYS A 112 -1.61 -17.89 -4.21
C LYS A 112 -1.91 -16.40 -4.36
N ALA A 113 -2.98 -15.89 -3.72
CA ALA A 113 -3.34 -14.48 -3.78
C ALA A 113 -2.26 -13.58 -3.16
N MET A 114 -1.66 -13.99 -2.06
CA MET A 114 -0.52 -13.29 -1.45
C MET A 114 0.73 -13.34 -2.34
N LYS A 115 1.06 -14.51 -2.90
CA LYS A 115 2.21 -14.69 -3.80
C LYS A 115 2.11 -13.88 -5.08
N TYR A 116 0.92 -13.82 -5.68
CA TYR A 116 0.69 -13.12 -6.94
C TYR A 116 0.23 -11.67 -6.75
N SER A 117 0.05 -11.24 -5.50
CA SER A 117 -0.54 -9.95 -5.17
C SER A 117 -1.88 -9.74 -5.91
N ASP A 118 -2.78 -10.72 -5.83
CA ASP A 118 -4.03 -10.72 -6.58
C ASP A 118 -5.05 -9.72 -6.00
N ASN A 119 -5.23 -8.57 -6.66
CA ASN A 119 -6.18 -7.55 -6.20
C ASN A 119 -7.64 -8.04 -6.22
N ILE A 120 -8.01 -8.93 -7.14
CA ILE A 120 -9.39 -9.36 -7.32
C ILE A 120 -9.81 -10.25 -6.15
N TYR A 121 -8.95 -11.18 -5.74
CA TYR A 121 -9.14 -11.97 -4.52
C TYR A 121 -9.40 -11.06 -3.31
N PHE A 122 -8.50 -10.10 -3.06
CA PHE A 122 -8.63 -9.21 -1.89
C PHE A 122 -9.84 -8.26 -1.98
N ALA A 123 -10.27 -7.88 -3.18
CA ALA A 123 -11.49 -7.08 -3.34
C ALA A 123 -12.75 -7.90 -3.05
N GLN A 124 -12.83 -9.14 -3.51
CA GLN A 124 -13.94 -10.04 -3.20
C GLN A 124 -14.01 -10.33 -1.70
N GLU A 125 -12.87 -10.65 -1.07
CA GLU A 125 -12.82 -10.89 0.37
C GLU A 125 -13.14 -9.64 1.19
N ALA A 126 -12.69 -8.45 0.80
CA ALA A 126 -13.08 -7.20 1.47
C ALA A 126 -14.60 -6.94 1.40
N LEU A 127 -15.24 -7.27 0.27
CA LEU A 127 -16.69 -7.18 0.13
C LEU A 127 -17.41 -8.23 0.98
N LYS A 128 -16.85 -9.44 1.10
CA LYS A 128 -17.36 -10.53 1.96
C LYS A 128 -17.24 -10.20 3.45
N ILE A 129 -16.11 -9.60 3.87
CA ILE A 129 -15.92 -9.06 5.23
C ILE A 129 -16.99 -8.01 5.54
N GLY A 130 -17.24 -7.12 4.58
CA GLY A 130 -18.20 -6.03 4.72
C GLY A 130 -17.63 -4.82 5.45
N LYS A 131 -18.16 -3.64 5.12
CA LYS A 131 -17.66 -2.33 5.57
C LYS A 131 -17.49 -2.23 7.09
N ASP A 132 -18.52 -2.59 7.85
CA ASP A 132 -18.55 -2.30 9.28
C ASP A 132 -17.54 -3.16 10.04
N LYS A 133 -17.46 -4.46 9.73
CA LYS A 133 -16.44 -5.36 10.29
C LYS A 133 -15.04 -4.93 9.88
N PHE A 134 -14.83 -4.60 8.60
CA PHE A 134 -13.54 -4.15 8.11
C PHE A 134 -13.06 -2.90 8.85
N LEU A 135 -13.93 -1.89 8.99
CA LEU A 135 -13.60 -0.65 9.70
C LEU A 135 -13.38 -0.86 11.20
N SER A 136 -14.17 -1.73 11.83
CA SER A 136 -14.01 -2.05 13.26
C SER A 136 -12.65 -2.68 13.53
N GLU A 137 -12.24 -3.65 12.71
CA GLU A 137 -10.95 -4.32 12.87
C GLU A 137 -9.76 -3.45 12.45
N ALA A 138 -9.90 -2.66 11.39
CA ALA A 138 -8.85 -1.75 10.94
C ALA A 138 -8.50 -0.67 11.98
N LYS A 139 -9.44 -0.28 12.86
CA LYS A 139 -9.20 0.69 13.95
C LYS A 139 -8.32 0.15 15.08
N LYS A 140 -7.99 -1.14 15.09
CA LYS A 140 -7.07 -1.73 16.07
C LYS A 140 -5.59 -1.48 15.73
N PHE A 141 -5.31 -0.93 14.55
CA PHE A 141 -4.00 -0.47 14.10
C PHE A 141 -3.88 1.04 14.29
#